data_AF-A0A8H7XRF1-F1
#
_entry.id   AF-A0A8H7XRF1-F1
#
_cell.length_a   1.000
_cell.length_b   1.000
_cell.length_c   1.000
_cell.angle_alpha   90.00
_cell.angle_beta   90.00
_cell.angle_gamma   90.00
#
_symmetry.space_group_name_H-M   'P 1'
#
loop_
_entity.id
_entity.type
_entity.pdbx_description
1 polymer ?
#
loop_
_entity_poly.entity_id
_entity_poly.type
_entity_poly.pdbx_seq_one_letter_code
_entity_poly.pdbx_strand_id
1 'polypeptide(L)'
;MSVQNSSPNIPEGYVAIDGPDNIKYVVPRFMISSLENDLAALGAKKDANVVTADLTRKNNSKQSDAYVTLSGILRVPPENSLTDNEMLTLHAEVCALQKSLGILYQDAAHWLYMAEVAKLKVADGDRRYHAYMDRCMTKTLIKLEERHTFREDLRK
;
A
#
# COMPACT_ATOMS: atom_id res chain seq x y z
N MET A 1 0.35 16.72 60.19
CA MET A 1 -0.70 17.21 59.29
C MET A 1 -0.67 16.33 58.05
N SER A 2 -1.66 15.45 57.90
CA SER A 2 -1.71 14.43 56.86
C SER A 2 -2.46 14.97 55.64
N VAL A 3 -1.78 15.03 54.49
CA VAL A 3 -2.39 15.44 53.22
C VAL A 3 -2.93 14.18 52.54
N GLN A 4 -4.26 14.04 52.49
CA GLN A 4 -4.93 12.94 51.80
C GLN A 4 -4.75 13.11 50.28
N ASN A 5 -4.22 12.04 49.67
CA ASN A 5 -4.11 11.86 48.22
C ASN A 5 -5.47 12.05 47.55
N SER A 6 -5.60 13.08 46.72
CA SER A 6 -6.69 13.20 45.75
C SER A 6 -6.42 12.23 44.60
N SER A 7 -7.10 11.08 44.60
CA SER A 7 -7.16 10.22 43.42
C SER A 7 -7.84 10.98 42.27
N PRO A 8 -7.31 10.89 41.03
CA PRO A 8 -7.96 11.48 39.87
C PRO A 8 -9.35 10.86 39.71
N ASN A 9 -10.34 11.71 39.46
CA ASN A 9 -11.75 11.37 39.35
C ASN A 9 -12.00 10.54 38.06
N ILE A 10 -11.70 9.24 38.10
CA ILE A 10 -11.82 8.33 36.96
C ILE A 10 -13.26 7.80 36.90
N PRO A 11 -13.99 7.97 35.78
CA PRO A 11 -15.34 7.46 35.62
C PRO A 11 -15.43 5.93 35.73
N GLU A 12 -16.57 5.45 36.25
CA GLU A 12 -16.83 4.02 36.37
C GLU A 12 -16.73 3.32 35.00
N GLY A 13 -15.98 2.23 34.92
CA GLY A 13 -15.70 1.51 33.67
C GLY A 13 -14.44 1.96 32.92
N TYR A 14 -13.69 2.94 33.43
CA TYR A 14 -12.41 3.38 32.89
C TYR A 14 -11.25 3.07 33.84
N VAL A 15 -10.05 2.91 33.28
CA VAL A 15 -8.81 2.67 34.02
C VAL A 15 -7.74 3.62 33.49
N ALA A 16 -6.95 4.22 34.40
CA ALA A 16 -5.78 5.00 34.01
C ALA A 16 -4.59 4.05 33.78
N ILE A 17 -4.02 4.06 32.58
CA ILE A 17 -2.82 3.33 32.20
C ILE A 17 -1.66 4.30 31.96
N ASP A 18 -0.44 3.88 32.28
CA ASP A 18 0.76 4.67 32.03
C ASP A 18 1.21 4.51 30.57
N GLY A 19 1.26 5.62 29.84
CA GLY A 19 1.69 5.65 28.44
C GLY A 19 3.21 5.83 28.26
N PRO A 20 3.70 5.77 27.01
CA PRO A 20 5.13 5.75 26.68
C PRO A 20 5.93 6.99 27.11
N ASP A 21 5.27 8.11 27.41
CA ASP A 21 5.90 9.38 27.83
C ASP A 21 5.56 9.77 29.28
N ASN A 22 5.26 8.81 30.17
CA ASN A 22 4.81 9.06 31.54
C ASN A 22 3.48 9.85 31.65
N ILE A 23 2.73 9.90 30.54
CA ILE A 23 1.39 10.51 30.46
C ILE A 23 0.37 9.42 30.80
N LYS A 24 -0.53 9.70 31.75
CA LYS A 24 -1.61 8.79 32.13
C LYS A 24 -2.79 8.91 31.17
N TYR A 25 -3.14 7.80 30.52
CA TYR A 25 -4.28 7.71 29.62
C TYR A 25 -5.44 7.03 30.32
N VAL A 26 -6.64 7.61 30.22
CA VAL A 26 -7.87 7.03 30.76
C VAL A 26 -8.55 6.22 29.65
N VAL A 27 -8.61 4.91 29.81
CA VAL A 27 -9.07 3.98 28.77
C VAL A 27 -10.22 3.11 29.31
N PRO A 28 -11.27 2.82 28.50
CA PRO A 28 -12.33 1.91 28.90
C PRO A 28 -11.80 0.51 29.24
N ARG A 29 -12.32 -0.10 30.30
CA ARG A 29 -11.82 -1.38 30.85
C ARG A 29 -11.86 -2.53 29.85
N PHE A 30 -12.82 -2.54 28.92
CA PHE A 30 -12.93 -3.57 27.89
C PHE A 30 -11.86 -3.47 26.80
N MET A 31 -11.22 -2.30 26.62
CA MET A 31 -10.16 -2.12 25.62
C MET A 31 -8.79 -2.54 26.13
N ILE A 32 -8.61 -2.73 27.44
CA ILE A 32 -7.31 -3.02 28.07
C ILE A 32 -6.67 -4.26 27.44
N SER A 33 -7.42 -5.35 27.28
CA SER A 33 -6.87 -6.60 26.72
C SER A 33 -6.42 -6.46 25.25
N SER A 34 -7.12 -5.64 24.45
CA SER A 34 -6.70 -5.34 23.08
C SER A 34 -5.45 -4.46 23.07
N LEU A 35 -5.41 -3.46 23.95
CA LEU A 35 -4.32 -2.49 24.01
C LEU A 35 -3.02 -3.11 24.57
N GLU A 36 -3.13 -4.02 25.54
CA GLU A 36 -2.01 -4.83 26.05
C GLU A 36 -1.48 -5.77 24.98
N ASN A 37 -2.36 -6.39 24.17
CA ASN A 37 -1.95 -7.22 23.04
C ASN A 37 -1.24 -6.41 21.96
N ASP A 38 -1.74 -5.22 21.62
CA ASP A 38 -1.12 -4.33 20.64
C ASP A 38 0.24 -3.79 21.13
N LEU A 39 0.34 -3.45 22.42
CA LEU A 39 1.60 -3.04 23.07
C LEU A 39 2.61 -4.20 23.14
N ALA A 40 2.16 -5.42 23.46
CA ALA A 40 3.01 -6.60 23.45
C ALA A 40 3.50 -6.92 22.02
N ALA A 41 2.63 -6.77 21.01
CA ALA A 41 3.00 -6.90 19.60
C ALA A 41 3.99 -5.81 19.15
N LEU A 42 3.88 -4.58 19.67
CA LEU A 42 4.84 -3.50 19.43
C LEU A 42 6.18 -3.74 20.13
N GLY A 43 6.17 -4.26 21.36
CA GLY A 43 7.38 -4.65 22.10
C GLY A 43 8.13 -5.79 21.41
N ALA A 44 7.42 -6.83 20.96
CA ALA A 44 7.98 -7.94 20.20
C ALA A 44 8.61 -7.49 18.86
N LYS A 45 8.06 -6.45 18.23
CA LYS A 45 8.63 -5.81 17.02
C LYS A 45 9.86 -4.95 17.30
N LYS A 46 10.09 -4.54 18.56
CA LYS A 46 11.24 -3.73 18.97
C LYS A 46 12.45 -4.58 19.34
N ASP A 47 12.20 -5.77 19.90
CA ASP A 47 13.25 -6.75 20.22
C ASP A 47 13.63 -7.64 19.02
N ALA A 48 12.70 -7.87 18.10
CA ALA A 48 13.01 -8.39 16.79
C ALA A 48 13.54 -7.23 15.93
N ASN A 49 14.84 -7.20 15.68
CA ASN A 49 15.56 -6.29 14.78
C ASN A 49 15.10 -6.45 13.31
N VAL A 50 13.79 -6.34 13.06
CA VAL A 50 13.19 -6.22 11.75
C VAL A 50 13.26 -4.75 11.44
N VAL A 51 14.22 -4.43 10.59
CA VAL A 51 14.34 -3.18 9.83
C VAL A 51 12.97 -2.84 9.24
N THR A 52 12.16 -2.10 10.00
CA THR A 52 11.12 -1.25 9.46
C THR A 52 11.84 0.02 9.09
N ALA A 53 12.47 -0.02 7.92
CA ALA A 53 13.06 1.16 7.30
C ALA A 53 11.93 2.18 7.06
N ASP A 54 11.82 3.10 8.02
CA ASP A 54 11.51 4.51 7.87
C ASP A 54 10.46 4.90 6.84
N LEU A 55 9.29 5.30 7.37
CA LEU A 55 8.28 6.13 6.72
C LEU A 55 8.75 7.57 6.41
N THR A 56 10.07 7.81 6.28
CA THR A 56 10.62 9.10 5.84
C THR A 56 11.84 8.91 4.97
N ARG A 57 11.64 8.32 3.78
CA ARG A 57 12.64 8.43 2.71
C ARG A 57 12.43 9.72 1.93
N LYS A 58 13.10 10.80 2.37
CA LYS A 58 13.37 11.98 1.52
C LYS A 58 14.22 11.51 0.33
N ASN A 59 13.56 11.16 -0.77
CA ASN A 59 14.24 10.88 -2.02
C ASN A 59 14.33 12.15 -2.86
N ASN A 60 15.34 12.96 -2.57
CA ASN A 60 15.99 13.73 -3.62
C ASN A 60 16.80 12.75 -4.47
N SER A 61 16.21 12.25 -5.56
CA SER A 61 16.91 12.04 -6.84
C SER A 61 16.00 11.36 -7.86
N LYS A 62 15.81 12.09 -8.98
CA LYS A 62 15.63 11.59 -10.35
C LYS A 62 14.52 10.54 -10.58
N GLN A 63 13.42 11.07 -11.12
CA GLN A 63 12.44 10.39 -11.98
C GLN A 63 11.53 9.40 -11.26
N SER A 64 10.33 9.89 -10.92
CA SER A 64 9.21 9.16 -10.36
C SER A 64 8.83 7.96 -11.25
N ASP A 65 9.26 6.77 -10.88
CA ASP A 65 8.68 5.55 -11.44
C ASP A 65 7.21 5.49 -10.98
N ALA A 66 6.30 5.71 -11.93
CA ALA A 66 4.85 5.78 -11.68
C ALA A 66 4.22 4.43 -11.26
N TYR A 67 5.02 3.38 -11.05
CA TYR A 67 4.57 2.03 -10.74
C TYR A 67 5.57 1.29 -9.83
N VAL A 68 5.06 0.58 -8.83
CA VAL A 68 5.79 -0.31 -7.92
C VAL A 68 5.53 -1.76 -8.32
N THR A 69 6.52 -2.65 -8.17
CA THR A 69 6.36 -4.07 -8.53
C THR A 69 6.03 -4.90 -7.29
N LEU A 70 4.80 -5.42 -7.21
CA LEU A 70 4.37 -6.39 -6.21
C LEU A 70 4.95 -7.77 -6.53
N SER A 71 5.65 -8.35 -5.55
CA SER A 71 6.25 -9.70 -5.60
C SER A 71 7.12 -9.97 -6.83
N GLY A 72 7.70 -8.93 -7.44
CA GLY A 72 8.54 -9.04 -8.65
C GLY A 72 7.79 -9.36 -9.94
N ILE A 73 6.45 -9.50 -9.91
CA ILE A 73 5.66 -10.00 -11.05
C ILE A 73 4.64 -8.99 -11.56
N LEU A 74 3.98 -8.26 -10.66
CA LEU A 74 2.87 -7.37 -11.02
C LEU A 74 3.25 -5.91 -10.77
N ARG A 75 3.19 -5.07 -11.79
CA ARG A 75 3.36 -3.62 -11.63
C ARG A 75 2.02 -2.98 -11.25
N VAL A 76 2.01 -2.25 -10.15
CA VAL A 76 0.84 -1.57 -9.58
C VAL A 76 1.19 -0.10 -9.38
N PRO A 77 0.25 0.84 -9.55
CA PRO A 77 0.47 2.23 -9.17
C PRO A 77 1.00 2.32 -7.72
N PRO A 78 1.84 3.32 -7.39
CA PRO A 78 2.30 3.53 -6.02
C PRO A 78 1.10 3.68 -5.08
N GLU A 79 1.24 3.19 -3.84
CA GLU A 79 0.21 3.32 -2.82
C GLU A 79 0.01 4.80 -2.47
N ASN A 80 -1.00 5.40 -3.11
CA ASN A 80 -1.57 6.65 -2.66
C ASN A 80 -2.62 6.30 -1.60
N SER A 81 -2.59 7.00 -0.47
CA SER A 81 -3.69 6.95 0.48
C SER A 81 -4.97 7.35 -0.24
N LEU A 82 -5.94 6.45 -0.28
CA LEU A 82 -7.27 6.71 -0.85
C LEU A 82 -7.87 7.95 -0.18
N THR A 83 -8.46 8.82 -0.98
CA THR A 83 -9.27 9.93 -0.45
C THR A 83 -10.55 9.38 0.18
N ASP A 84 -11.13 10.12 1.13
CA ASP A 84 -12.39 9.71 1.79
C ASP A 84 -13.52 9.44 0.78
N ASN A 85 -13.57 10.21 -0.32
CA ASN A 85 -14.54 10.02 -1.38
C ASN A 85 -14.34 8.70 -2.13
N GLU A 86 -13.09 8.33 -2.44
CA GLU A 86 -12.78 7.06 -3.10
C GLU A 86 -13.10 5.88 -2.18
N MET A 87 -12.82 6.02 -0.88
CA MET A 87 -13.18 5.01 0.12
C MET A 87 -14.70 4.82 0.23
N LEU A 88 -15.46 5.92 0.27
CA LEU A 88 -16.93 5.88 0.27
C LEU A 88 -17.48 5.24 -1.00
N THR A 89 -16.88 5.54 -2.14
CA THR A 89 -17.28 4.97 -3.44
C THR A 89 -17.06 3.47 -3.47
N LEU A 90 -15.88 3.00 -3.06
CA LEU A 90 -15.58 1.57 -2.96
C LEU A 90 -16.55 0.86 -2.00
N HIS A 91 -16.84 1.46 -0.85
CA HIS A 91 -17.80 0.89 0.09
C HIS A 91 -19.22 0.78 -0.51
N ALA A 92 -19.64 1.80 -1.27
CA ALA A 92 -20.93 1.79 -1.97
C ALA A 92 -20.98 0.68 -3.03
N GLU A 93 -19.90 0.47 -3.79
CA GLU A 93 -19.78 -0.61 -4.77
C GLU A 93 -19.84 -1.99 -4.13
N VAL A 94 -19.11 -2.20 -3.03
CA VAL A 94 -19.16 -3.48 -2.30
C VAL A 94 -20.57 -3.73 -1.76
N CYS A 95 -21.21 -2.72 -1.18
CA CYS A 95 -22.61 -2.82 -0.72
C CYS A 95 -23.59 -3.12 -1.86
N ALA A 96 -23.39 -2.51 -3.03
CA ALA A 96 -24.22 -2.76 -4.20
C ALA A 96 -24.06 -4.21 -4.68
N LEU A 97 -22.81 -4.70 -4.76
CA LEU A 97 -22.50 -6.08 -5.14
C LEU A 97 -23.11 -7.07 -4.14
N GLN A 98 -22.94 -6.81 -2.84
CA GLN A 98 -23.49 -7.59 -1.75
C GLN A 98 -25.01 -7.74 -1.87
N LYS A 99 -25.73 -6.62 -2.10
CA LYS A 99 -27.20 -6.63 -2.27
C LYS A 99 -27.62 -7.35 -3.54
N SER A 100 -26.89 -7.18 -4.63
CA SER A 100 -27.24 -7.78 -5.92
C SER A 100 -27.07 -9.31 -5.96
N LEU A 101 -26.08 -9.84 -5.24
CA LEU A 101 -25.73 -11.26 -5.25
C LEU A 101 -26.13 -12.00 -3.97
N GLY A 102 -26.52 -11.28 -2.92
CA GLY A 102 -26.86 -11.87 -1.61
C GLY A 102 -25.67 -12.51 -0.90
N ILE A 103 -24.44 -12.08 -1.21
CA ILE A 103 -23.20 -12.62 -0.63
C ILE A 103 -22.76 -11.84 0.62
N LEU A 104 -21.74 -12.34 1.32
CA LEU A 104 -21.15 -11.60 2.44
C LEU A 104 -20.34 -10.41 1.93
N TYR A 105 -20.25 -9.36 2.76
CA TYR A 105 -19.47 -8.15 2.43
C TYR A 105 -18.00 -8.47 2.14
N GLN A 106 -17.41 -9.40 2.89
CA GLN A 106 -16.00 -9.81 2.73
C GLN A 106 -15.76 -10.47 1.37
N ASP A 107 -16.68 -11.33 0.94
CA ASP A 107 -16.60 -11.99 -0.37
C ASP A 107 -16.78 -11.00 -1.51
N ALA A 108 -17.73 -10.07 -1.37
CA ALA A 108 -17.94 -9.00 -2.34
C ALA A 108 -16.70 -8.10 -2.50
N ALA A 109 -16.08 -7.71 -1.38
CA ALA A 109 -14.84 -6.94 -1.40
C ALA A 109 -13.68 -7.72 -2.03
N HIS A 110 -13.55 -9.01 -1.70
CA HIS A 110 -12.52 -9.86 -2.29
C HIS A 110 -12.70 -10.03 -3.80
N TRP A 111 -13.93 -10.21 -4.26
CA TRP A 111 -14.24 -10.32 -5.70
C TRP A 111 -13.90 -9.05 -6.46
N LEU A 112 -14.25 -7.90 -5.90
CA LEU A 112 -13.93 -6.60 -6.50
C LEU A 112 -12.40 -6.41 -6.60
N TYR A 113 -11.67 -6.78 -5.56
CA TYR A 113 -10.20 -6.81 -5.58
C TYR A 113 -9.64 -7.76 -6.66
N MET A 114 -10.14 -8.99 -6.74
CA MET A 114 -9.71 -9.96 -7.76
C MET A 114 -9.98 -9.48 -9.18
N ALA A 115 -11.13 -8.85 -9.40
CA ALA A 115 -11.49 -8.25 -10.69
C ALA A 115 -10.50 -7.15 -11.08
N GLU A 116 -10.11 -6.29 -10.15
CA GLU A 116 -9.13 -5.22 -10.40
C GLU A 116 -7.73 -5.77 -10.66
N VAL A 117 -7.29 -6.77 -9.87
CA VAL A 117 -6.03 -7.47 -10.11
C VAL A 117 -5.99 -8.13 -11.49
N ALA A 118 -7.11 -8.70 -11.94
CA ALA A 118 -7.20 -9.29 -13.28
C ALA A 118 -7.01 -8.23 -14.38
N LYS A 119 -7.63 -7.04 -14.24
CA LYS A 119 -7.42 -5.92 -15.18
C LYS A 119 -5.94 -5.49 -15.22
N LEU A 120 -5.30 -5.38 -14.07
CA LEU A 120 -3.88 -5.01 -13.98
C LEU A 120 -2.97 -6.02 -14.67
N LYS A 121 -3.26 -7.33 -14.55
CA LYS A 121 -2.51 -8.37 -15.26
C LYS A 121 -2.63 -8.26 -16.78
N VAL A 122 -3.82 -7.96 -17.29
CA VAL A 122 -4.05 -7.75 -18.73
C VAL A 122 -3.26 -6.52 -19.21
N ALA A 123 -3.39 -5.39 -18.51
CA ALA A 123 -2.67 -4.17 -18.87
C ALA A 123 -1.13 -4.35 -18.82
N ASP A 124 -0.62 -5.10 -17.85
CA ASP A 124 0.82 -5.42 -17.78
C ASP A 124 1.25 -6.33 -18.95
N GLY A 125 0.42 -7.30 -19.34
CA GLY A 125 0.63 -8.12 -20.52
C GLY A 125 0.73 -7.30 -21.81
N ASP A 126 -0.23 -6.41 -22.04
CA ASP A 126 -0.27 -5.52 -23.21
C ASP A 126 0.97 -4.62 -23.24
N ARG A 127 1.35 -4.04 -22.09
CA ARG A 127 2.56 -3.23 -21.98
C ARG A 127 3.82 -4.01 -22.34
N ARG A 128 3.96 -5.26 -21.86
CA ARG A 128 5.12 -6.11 -22.21
C ARG A 128 5.16 -6.40 -23.71
N TYR A 129 4.01 -6.65 -24.31
CA TYR A 129 3.90 -6.85 -25.76
C TYR A 129 4.33 -5.61 -26.54
N HIS A 130 3.83 -4.42 -26.16
CA HIS A 130 4.25 -3.15 -26.77
C HIS A 130 5.76 -2.92 -26.64
N ALA A 131 6.33 -3.11 -25.45
CA ALA A 131 7.77 -2.97 -25.23
C ALA A 131 8.60 -3.96 -26.07
N TYR A 132 8.09 -5.19 -26.26
CA TYR A 132 8.72 -6.17 -27.15
C TYR A 132 8.68 -5.71 -28.61
N MET A 133 7.52 -5.24 -29.08
CA MET A 133 7.37 -4.74 -30.44
C MET A 133 8.25 -3.53 -30.72
N ASP A 134 8.32 -2.56 -29.80
CA ASP A 134 9.21 -1.40 -29.90
C ASP A 134 10.68 -1.83 -30.03
N ARG A 135 11.10 -2.81 -29.23
CA ARG A 135 12.46 -3.38 -29.31
C ARG A 135 12.73 -4.04 -30.66
N CYS A 136 11.75 -4.73 -31.24
CA CYS A 136 11.88 -5.36 -32.56
C CYS A 136 11.93 -4.31 -33.69
N MET A 137 11.09 -3.28 -33.61
CA MET A 137 11.03 -2.20 -34.59
C MET A 137 12.33 -1.38 -34.58
N THR A 138 12.79 -0.95 -33.40
CA THR A 138 14.05 -0.20 -33.24
C THR A 138 15.25 -0.97 -33.78
N LYS A 139 15.37 -2.28 -33.47
CA LYS A 139 16.41 -3.14 -34.05
C LYS A 139 16.36 -3.19 -35.57
N THR A 140 15.16 -3.22 -36.15
CA THR A 140 14.99 -3.28 -37.61
C THR A 140 15.36 -1.95 -38.26
N LEU A 141 14.98 -0.83 -37.64
CA LEU A 141 15.34 0.52 -38.08
C LEU A 141 16.86 0.73 -38.06
N ILE A 142 17.54 0.35 -36.97
CA ILE A 142 19.01 0.44 -36.87
C ILE A 142 19.67 -0.34 -38.00
N LYS A 143 19.24 -1.58 -38.28
CA LYS A 143 19.78 -2.38 -39.38
C LYS A 143 19.56 -1.76 -40.76
N LEU A 144 18.45 -1.04 -40.95
CA LEU A 144 18.18 -0.34 -42.21
C LEU A 144 19.08 0.90 -42.35
N GLU A 145 19.28 1.64 -41.26
CA GLU A 145 20.19 2.79 -41.22
C GLU A 145 21.64 2.37 -41.50
N GLU A 146 22.13 1.32 -40.84
CA GLU A 146 23.46 0.73 -41.08
C GLU A 146 23.65 0.27 -42.53
N ARG A 147 22.60 -0.29 -43.17
CA ARG A 147 22.66 -0.66 -44.59
C ARG A 147 22.64 0.55 -45.52
N HIS A 148 21.95 1.63 -45.13
CA HIS A 148 21.88 2.85 -45.92
C HIS A 148 23.22 3.58 -45.91
N THR A 149 23.84 3.75 -44.73
CA THR A 149 25.16 4.38 -44.60
C THR A 149 26.23 3.58 -45.34
N PHE A 150 26.24 2.25 -45.21
CA PHE A 150 27.14 1.38 -45.97
C PHE A 150 26.98 1.52 -47.50
N ARG A 151 25.74 1.70 -47.99
CA ARG A 151 25.47 1.88 -49.42
C ARG A 151 25.89 3.26 -49.93
N GLU A 152 25.78 4.30 -49.12
CA GLU A 152 26.26 5.66 -49.43
C GLU A 152 27.80 5.70 -49.51
N ASP A 153 28.50 4.99 -48.63
CA ASP A 153 29.96 4.91 -48.63
C ASP A 153 30.51 4.15 -49.84
N LEU A 154 29.77 3.17 -50.38
CA LEU A 154 30.12 2.44 -51.61
C LEU A 154 29.91 3.23 -52.91
N ARG A 155 29.30 4.43 -52.83
CA ARG A 155 29.01 5.29 -53.99
C ARG A 155 30.02 6.42 -54.18
N LYS A 156 30.94 6.61 -53.24
CA LYS A 156 32.06 7.57 -53.32
C LYS A 156 33.34 6.85 -53.75
#